data_AF-A0A2C5XJZ0-F1
#
_entry.id   AF-A0A2C5XJZ0-F1
#
_cell.length_a   1.000
_cell.length_b   1.000
_cell.length_c   1.000
_cell.angle_alpha   90.00
_cell.angle_beta   90.00
_cell.angle_gamma   90.00
#
_symmetry.space_group_name_H-M   'P 1'
#
loop_
_entity.id
_entity.type
_entity.pdbx_description
1 polymer ?
#
loop_
_entity_poly.entity_id
_entity_poly.type
_entity_poly.pdbx_seq_one_letter_code
_entity_poly.pdbx_strand_id
1 'polypeptide(L)'
;MGRETAVLPGSTSHPFILVPGAYNVRRFGGYKSSIYPNATTREGLIYRSGNLSGVTRTGWEIVQKLGVSTIIDLTNPKEVETFTGAARTYANPSGIKTVHLPFKNGEFSIKRQVDKYKIYRDTTPEVRN
;
A
#
# COMPACT_ATOMS: atom_id res chain seq x y z
N MET A 1 -3.56 21.45 36.51
CA MET A 1 -4.05 20.07 36.32
C MET A 1 -3.86 19.74 34.84
N GLY A 2 -2.63 19.40 34.46
CA GLY A 2 -2.23 19.18 33.07
C GLY A 2 -2.60 17.77 32.64
N ARG A 3 -3.26 17.63 31.48
CA ARG A 3 -3.44 16.33 30.85
C ARG A 3 -2.13 15.97 30.18
N GLU A 4 -1.38 15.10 30.84
CA GLU A 4 -0.20 14.44 30.33
C GLU A 4 -0.59 13.62 29.09
N THR A 5 -0.31 14.17 27.91
CA THR A 5 -0.41 13.42 26.66
C THR A 5 0.72 12.40 26.67
N ALA A 6 0.38 11.13 26.88
CA ALA A 6 1.32 10.03 26.73
C ALA A 6 1.86 10.03 25.28
N VAL A 7 3.10 10.51 25.11
CA VAL A 7 3.86 10.36 23.88
C VAL A 7 4.42 8.95 23.86
N LEU A 8 3.88 8.08 23.00
CA LEU A 8 4.47 6.77 22.75
C LEU A 8 5.84 6.96 22.07
N PRO A 9 6.90 6.26 22.51
CA PRO A 9 8.25 6.49 22.03
C PRO A 9 8.42 5.96 20.60
N GLY A 10 8.77 6.88 19.70
CA GLY A 10 9.09 6.63 18.31
C GLY A 10 8.65 7.81 17.46
N SER A 11 9.58 8.60 16.94
CA SER A 11 9.31 9.66 15.96
C SER A 11 8.41 9.14 14.82
N THR A 12 7.15 9.60 14.76
CA THR A 12 6.04 9.00 13.97
C THR A 12 5.81 9.61 12.59
N SER A 13 6.75 10.37 12.00
CA SER A 13 6.56 10.94 10.65
C SER A 13 6.83 9.92 9.53
N HIS A 14 6.20 8.76 9.58
CA HIS A 14 6.37 7.72 8.57
C HIS A 14 5.00 7.15 8.18
N PRO A 15 4.62 7.15 6.87
CA PRO A 15 3.27 6.81 6.44
C PRO A 15 2.91 5.33 6.61
N PHE A 16 3.81 4.51 7.14
CA PHE A 16 3.62 3.08 7.26
C PHE A 16 2.54 2.70 8.28
N ILE A 17 1.84 1.62 7.97
CA ILE A 17 0.85 0.99 8.84
C ILE A 17 1.22 -0.49 8.93
N LEU A 18 1.23 -1.02 10.15
CA LEU A 18 1.42 -2.45 10.33
C LEU A 18 0.08 -3.16 10.08
N VAL A 19 0.03 -3.98 9.03
CA VAL A 19 -1.09 -4.87 8.74
C VAL A 19 -0.52 -6.28 8.58
N PRO A 20 -0.71 -7.18 9.57
CA PRO A 20 -0.12 -8.52 9.53
C PRO A 20 -0.48 -9.30 8.27
N GLY A 21 0.54 -9.69 7.51
CA GLY A 21 0.41 -10.40 6.24
C GLY A 21 0.31 -9.52 5.00
N ALA A 22 0.17 -8.19 5.15
CA ALA A 22 0.33 -7.25 4.06
C ALA A 22 1.74 -6.65 4.07
N TYR A 23 2.30 -6.41 2.90
CA TYR A 23 3.57 -5.73 2.74
C TYR A 23 3.39 -4.27 2.30
N ASN A 24 4.29 -3.39 2.76
CA ASN A 24 4.42 -2.01 2.31
C ASN A 24 3.11 -1.20 2.39
N VAL A 25 2.33 -1.42 3.45
CA VAL A 25 1.08 -0.67 3.68
C VAL A 25 1.41 0.75 4.14
N ARG A 26 0.84 1.74 3.45
CA ARG A 26 1.06 3.15 3.72
C ARG A 26 -0.21 3.97 3.61
N ARG A 27 -0.37 4.95 4.49
CA ARG A 27 -1.35 6.04 4.36
C ARG A 27 -0.87 7.04 3.30
N PHE A 28 -1.82 7.66 2.61
CA PHE A 28 -1.59 8.78 1.72
C PHE A 28 -2.40 10.00 2.20
N GLY A 29 -1.79 11.18 2.18
CA GLY A 29 -2.41 12.43 2.62
C GLY A 29 -1.39 13.41 3.18
N GLY A 30 -1.84 14.62 3.52
CA GLY A 30 -1.01 15.67 4.11
C GLY A 30 -0.19 16.50 3.12
N TYR A 31 -0.19 16.12 1.84
CA TYR A 31 0.53 16.86 0.78
C TYR A 31 -0.22 18.13 0.38
N LYS A 32 0.51 19.25 0.25
CA LYS A 32 -0.02 20.51 -0.28
C LYS A 32 -0.47 20.33 -1.72
N SER A 33 -1.63 20.88 -2.04
CA SER A 33 -2.14 20.88 -3.41
C SER A 33 -1.36 21.88 -4.26
N SER A 34 -0.87 21.43 -5.42
CA SER A 34 -0.28 22.31 -6.43
C SER A 34 -1.32 23.12 -7.22
N ILE A 35 -2.60 22.73 -7.13
CA ILE A 35 -3.71 23.33 -7.88
C ILE A 35 -4.50 24.31 -7.00
N TYR A 36 -4.55 24.05 -5.70
CA TYR A 36 -5.33 24.82 -4.72
C TYR A 36 -4.44 25.26 -3.55
N PRO A 37 -3.97 26.53 -3.50
CA PRO A 37 -2.93 26.99 -2.58
C PRO A 37 -3.18 26.73 -1.09
N ASN A 38 -4.44 26.70 -0.67
CA ASN A 38 -4.86 26.49 0.72
C ASN A 38 -5.42 25.10 0.99
N ALA A 39 -5.24 24.15 0.07
CA ALA A 39 -5.74 22.79 0.21
C ALA A 39 -4.60 21.80 0.47
N THR A 40 -4.92 20.74 1.21
CA THR A 40 -4.07 19.57 1.42
C THR A 40 -4.84 18.31 1.04
N THR A 41 -4.11 17.28 0.62
CA THR A 41 -4.69 15.96 0.40
C THR A 41 -5.19 15.38 1.72
N ARG A 42 -6.42 14.88 1.75
CA ARG A 42 -7.05 14.34 2.95
C ARG A 42 -6.31 13.07 3.42
N GLU A 43 -5.91 13.05 4.68
CA GLU A 43 -5.37 11.85 5.32
C GLU A 43 -6.46 10.81 5.58
N GLY A 44 -6.08 9.53 5.58
CA GLY A 44 -6.98 8.41 5.87
C GLY A 44 -8.00 8.10 4.75
N LEU A 45 -7.91 8.78 3.61
CA LEU A 45 -8.77 8.51 2.46
C LEU A 45 -8.22 7.41 1.56
N ILE A 46 -6.91 7.45 1.29
CA ILE A 46 -6.24 6.52 0.38
C ILE A 46 -5.14 5.81 1.14
N TYR A 47 -5.11 4.50 0.95
CA TYR A 47 -4.04 3.63 1.41
C TYR A 47 -3.46 2.90 0.20
N ARG A 48 -2.18 2.55 0.29
CA ARG A 48 -1.52 1.70 -0.70
C ARG A 48 -0.84 0.54 -0.01
N SER A 49 -0.73 -0.59 -0.69
CA SER A 49 -0.03 -1.78 -0.21
C SER A 49 0.63 -2.51 -1.37
N GLY A 50 1.41 -3.54 -1.06
CA GLY A 50 1.64 -4.65 -1.99
C GLY A 50 0.41 -5.54 -2.14
N ASN A 51 0.61 -6.74 -2.66
CA ASN A 51 -0.43 -7.76 -2.75
C ASN A 51 -1.00 -8.09 -1.36
N LEU A 52 -2.32 -8.36 -1.29
CA LEU A 52 -3.08 -8.68 -0.08
C LEU A 52 -3.37 -10.18 0.08
N SER A 53 -2.86 -11.06 -0.78
CA SER A 53 -3.09 -12.52 -0.69
C SER A 53 -2.59 -13.14 0.62
N GLY A 54 -1.57 -12.55 1.24
CA GLY A 54 -1.00 -13.01 2.51
C GLY A 54 -1.67 -12.42 3.76
N VAL A 55 -2.70 -11.58 3.63
CA VAL A 55 -3.28 -10.88 4.77
C VAL A 55 -3.95 -11.86 5.73
N THR A 56 -3.53 -11.78 6.99
CA THR A 56 -4.08 -12.59 8.07
C THR A 56 -5.45 -12.07 8.51
N ARG A 57 -6.22 -12.89 9.25
CA ARG A 57 -7.49 -12.46 9.86
C ARG A 57 -7.35 -11.17 10.69
N THR A 58 -6.34 -11.10 11.54
CA THR A 58 -6.06 -9.91 12.36
C THR A 58 -5.64 -8.70 11.51
N GLY A 59 -4.98 -8.95 10.37
CA GLY A 59 -4.69 -7.90 9.38
C GLY A 59 -5.96 -7.32 8.77
N TRP A 60 -6.92 -8.16 8.42
CA TRP A 60 -8.21 -7.73 7.90
C TRP A 60 -9.03 -6.92 8.91
N GLU A 61 -8.99 -7.27 10.20
CA GLU A 61 -9.61 -6.48 11.27
C GLU A 61 -8.99 -5.08 11.38
N ILE A 62 -7.68 -4.93 11.16
CA ILE A 62 -7.02 -3.62 11.10
C ILE A 62 -7.51 -2.84 9.88
N VAL A 63 -7.58 -3.46 8.70
CA VAL A 63 -8.09 -2.82 7.48
C VAL A 63 -9.52 -2.31 7.68
N GLN A 64 -10.38 -3.06 8.36
CA GLN A 64 -11.72 -2.62 8.72
C GLN A 64 -11.72 -1.45 9.70
N LYS A 65 -10.87 -1.49 10.75
CA LYS A 65 -10.72 -0.39 11.72
C LYS A 65 -10.21 0.91 11.07
N LEU A 66 -9.46 0.80 9.98
CA LEU A 66 -9.07 1.97 9.16
C LEU A 66 -10.24 2.55 8.35
N GLY A 67 -11.40 1.91 8.33
CA GLY A 67 -12.59 2.36 7.60
C GLY A 67 -12.51 2.10 6.09
N VAL A 68 -11.63 1.20 5.65
CA VAL A 68 -11.50 0.85 4.23
C VAL A 68 -12.75 0.08 3.79
N SER A 69 -13.52 0.68 2.90
CA SER A 69 -14.74 0.07 2.33
C SER A 69 -14.53 -0.50 0.93
N THR A 70 -13.48 -0.07 0.23
CA THR A 70 -13.19 -0.48 -1.16
C THR A 70 -11.72 -0.80 -1.35
N ILE A 71 -11.44 -1.95 -1.96
CA ILE A 71 -10.11 -2.34 -2.46
C ILE A 71 -10.14 -2.20 -3.96
N ILE A 72 -9.23 -1.37 -4.50
CA ILE A 72 -8.95 -1.32 -5.93
C ILE A 72 -7.72 -2.17 -6.17
N ASP A 73 -7.91 -3.36 -6.72
CA ASP A 73 -6.81 -4.21 -7.07
C ASP A 73 -6.43 -4.02 -8.54
N LEU A 74 -5.16 -3.65 -8.73
CA LEU A 74 -4.58 -3.34 -10.03
C LEU A 74 -3.75 -4.49 -10.61
N THR A 75 -3.66 -5.62 -9.89
CA THR A 75 -2.83 -6.76 -10.29
C THR A 75 -3.49 -7.55 -11.40
N ASN A 76 -2.69 -8.02 -12.36
CA ASN A 76 -3.12 -9.01 -13.33
C ASN A 76 -3.07 -10.42 -12.68
N PRO A 77 -4.01 -11.34 -12.96
CA PRO A 77 -3.98 -12.71 -12.43
C PRO A 77 -2.62 -13.42 -12.53
N LYS A 78 -1.91 -13.29 -13.67
CA LYS A 78 -0.58 -13.88 -13.85
C LYS A 78 0.47 -13.27 -12.92
N GLU A 79 0.36 -11.99 -12.58
CA GLU A 79 1.27 -11.33 -11.62
C GLU A 79 1.15 -11.96 -10.24
N VAL A 80 -0.09 -12.15 -9.78
CA VAL A 80 -0.36 -12.72 -8.46
C VAL A 80 0.19 -14.13 -8.36
N GLU A 81 -0.11 -14.98 -9.34
CA GLU A 81 0.39 -16.36 -9.39
C GLU A 81 1.91 -16.40 -9.42
N THR A 82 2.52 -15.60 -10.29
CA THR A 82 3.98 -15.56 -10.44
C THR A 82 4.70 -15.11 -9.17
N PHE A 83 4.13 -14.16 -8.42
CA PHE A 83 4.75 -13.64 -7.19
C PHE A 83 4.45 -14.45 -5.93
N THR A 84 3.31 -15.13 -5.89
CA THR A 84 2.82 -15.76 -4.66
C THR A 84 2.78 -17.29 -4.75
N GLY A 85 2.94 -17.84 -5.96
CA GLY A 85 2.78 -19.28 -6.23
C GLY A 85 1.33 -19.76 -6.13
N ALA A 86 0.38 -18.86 -5.94
CA ALA A 86 -1.03 -19.17 -5.74
C ALA A 86 -1.93 -18.31 -6.62
N ALA A 87 -3.06 -18.90 -7.02
CA ALA A 87 -4.12 -18.12 -7.64
C ALA A 87 -4.60 -17.00 -6.71
N ARG A 88 -5.04 -15.90 -7.32
CA ARG A 88 -5.63 -14.75 -6.62
C ARG A 88 -6.75 -15.21 -5.69
N THR A 89 -6.48 -15.20 -4.39
CA THR A 89 -7.44 -15.49 -3.34
C THR A 89 -7.48 -14.29 -2.41
N TYR A 90 -8.66 -13.69 -2.30
CA TYR A 90 -8.93 -12.75 -1.20
C TYR A 90 -9.99 -13.39 -0.33
N ALA A 91 -9.56 -13.98 0.77
CA ALA A 91 -10.46 -14.18 1.90
C ALA A 91 -10.67 -12.80 2.58
N ASN A 92 -11.24 -11.85 1.84
CA ASN A 92 -11.57 -10.53 2.36
C ASN A 92 -12.76 -10.69 3.31
N PRO A 93 -12.75 -10.11 4.52
CA PRO A 93 -13.92 -10.14 5.39
C PRO A 93 -15.14 -9.50 4.74
N SER A 94 -16.32 -9.92 5.20
CA SER A 94 -17.61 -9.36 4.79
C SER A 94 -17.63 -7.83 4.89
N GLY A 95 -18.08 -7.15 3.85
CA GLY A 95 -18.35 -5.71 3.86
C GLY A 95 -17.34 -4.82 3.14
N ILE A 96 -16.21 -5.36 2.66
CA ILE A 96 -15.25 -4.61 1.83
C ILE A 96 -15.46 -4.97 0.36
N LYS A 97 -15.81 -3.99 -0.46
CA LYS A 97 -15.98 -4.17 -1.92
C LYS A 97 -14.62 -4.27 -2.60
N THR A 98 -14.42 -5.29 -3.43
CA THR A 98 -13.22 -5.38 -4.27
C THR A 98 -13.56 -5.04 -5.72
N VAL A 99 -12.85 -4.08 -6.28
CA VAL A 99 -12.92 -3.70 -7.70
C VAL A 99 -11.61 -4.11 -8.35
N HIS A 100 -11.69 -4.95 -9.38
CA HIS A 100 -10.52 -5.43 -10.11
C HIS A 100 -10.32 -4.61 -11.39
N LEU A 101 -9.20 -3.92 -11.51
CA LEU A 101 -8.84 -3.06 -12.65
C LEU A 101 -7.37 -3.26 -13.01
N PRO A 102 -7.00 -4.37 -13.69
CA PRO A 102 -5.61 -4.64 -14.06
C PRO A 102 -4.97 -3.46 -14.78
N PHE A 103 -3.79 -3.01 -14.31
CA PHE A 103 -3.11 -1.89 -14.94
C PHE A 103 -2.52 -2.24 -16.32
N LYS A 104 -2.21 -3.51 -16.55
CA LYS A 104 -1.75 -4.03 -17.85
C LYS A 104 -2.38 -5.38 -18.18
N ASN A 105 -3.01 -5.43 -19.34
CA ASN A 105 -3.43 -6.69 -19.97
C ASN A 105 -2.26 -7.21 -20.81
N GLY A 106 -1.41 -8.04 -20.23
CA GLY A 106 -0.24 -8.59 -20.92
C GLY A 106 0.54 -9.59 -20.06
N GLU A 107 1.55 -10.20 -20.66
CA GLU A 107 2.41 -11.16 -19.97
C GLU A 107 3.27 -10.45 -18.91
N PHE A 108 3.16 -10.93 -17.68
CA PHE A 108 4.04 -10.50 -16.61
C PHE A 108 5.36 -11.27 -16.70
N SER A 109 6.49 -10.57 -16.66
CA SER A 109 7.83 -11.17 -16.71
C SER A 109 8.65 -10.73 -15.51
N ILE A 110 9.03 -11.70 -14.66
CA ILE A 110 9.96 -11.46 -13.54
C ILE A 110 11.28 -10.89 -14.07
N LYS A 111 11.81 -11.39 -15.19
CA LYS A 111 13.05 -10.92 -15.79
C LYS A 111 13.02 -9.42 -16.05
N ARG A 112 11.91 -8.90 -16.60
CA ARG A 112 11.73 -7.46 -16.86
C ARG A 112 11.72 -6.64 -15.57
N GLN A 113 11.17 -7.17 -14.48
CA GLN A 113 11.19 -6.50 -13.18
C GLN A 113 12.59 -6.51 -12.57
N VAL A 114 13.30 -7.65 -12.63
CA VAL A 114 14.70 -7.75 -12.18
C VAL A 114 15.58 -6.77 -12.95
N ASP A 115 15.47 -6.73 -14.27
CA ASP A 115 16.24 -5.81 -15.12
C ASP A 115 15.94 -4.35 -14.77
N LYS A 116 14.67 -4.00 -14.50
CA LYS A 116 14.30 -2.66 -13.99
C LYS A 116 14.99 -2.33 -12.66
N TYR A 117 14.98 -3.25 -11.69
CA TYR A 117 15.56 -2.99 -10.37
C TYR A 117 17.10 -3.05 -10.36
N LYS A 118 17.73 -3.76 -11.31
CA LYS A 118 19.17 -3.65 -11.55
C LYS A 118 19.55 -2.23 -11.98
N ILE A 119 18.82 -1.67 -12.95
CA ILE A 119 19.01 -0.27 -13.37
C ILE A 119 18.88 0.68 -12.17
N TYR A 120 17.87 0.54 -11.31
CA TYR A 120 17.77 1.41 -10.11
C TYR A 120 18.87 1.22 -9.07
N ARG A 121 19.45 0.01 -8.93
CA ARG A 121 20.60 -0.22 -8.04
C ARG A 121 21.87 0.40 -8.62
N ASP A 122 22.04 0.35 -9.93
CA ASP A 122 23.25 0.82 -10.60
C ASP A 122 23.21 2.34 -10.86
N THR A 123 22.01 2.91 -11.06
CA THR A 123 21.78 4.36 -11.06
C THR A 123 21.40 4.81 -9.65
N THR A 124 22.38 4.90 -8.76
CA THR A 124 22.20 5.69 -7.53
C THR A 124 22.11 7.16 -7.96
N PRO A 125 20.99 7.88 -7.72
CA PRO A 125 20.95 9.30 -8.04
C PRO A 125 21.94 10.02 -7.14
N GLU A 126 22.88 10.77 -7.73
CA GLU A 126 23.75 11.68 -6.97
C GLU A 126 22.87 12.61 -6.14
N VAL A 127 23.01 12.53 -4.82
CA VAL A 127 22.44 13.50 -3.90
C VAL A 127 23.22 14.79 -4.12
N ARG A 128 22.65 15.73 -4.89
CA ARG A 128 23.18 17.10 -4.94
C ARG A 128 22.89 17.76 -3.59
N ASN A 129 23.95 18.00 -2.83
CA ASN A 129 23.98 18.81 -1.62
C ASN A 129 23.57 20.25 -1.90
#